data_AF-A0A9C9GK21-F1
#
_entry.id   AF-A0A9C9GK21-F1
#
_cell.length_a   1.000
_cell.length_b   1.000
_cell.length_c   1.000
_cell.angle_alpha   90.00
_cell.angle_beta   90.00
_cell.angle_gamma   90.00
#
_symmetry.space_group_name_H-M   'P 1'
#
loop_
_entity.id
_entity.type
_entity.pdbx_description
1 polymer ?
#
loop_
_entity_poly.entity_id
_entity_poly.type
_entity_poly.pdbx_seq_one_letter_code
_entity_poly.pdbx_strand_id
1 'polypeptide(L)'
;MNAGNRRNQPTLRQRFLAAVRSGELGKPGEQGVELTIKEFKAFFPEVNRNYQGSFLSAAALEKGRLQMTHTQYVIRLRKGVYRVHPDVFKPSQGAVQ
;
A
#
# COMPACT_ATOMS: atom_id res chain seq x y z
N MET A 1 33.81 -14.90 7.00
CA MET A 1 32.33 -14.81 7.07
C MET A 1 31.92 -13.37 7.42
N ASN A 2 30.87 -12.87 6.76
CA ASN A 2 29.93 -11.79 7.15
C ASN A 2 29.63 -10.73 6.07
N ALA A 3 28.93 -11.15 5.01
CA ALA A 3 28.02 -10.27 4.27
C ALA A 3 26.67 -10.21 5.04
N GLY A 4 26.69 -9.67 6.25
CA GLY A 4 25.55 -9.65 7.17
C GLY A 4 24.56 -8.52 6.88
N ASN A 5 23.57 -8.80 6.04
CA ASN A 5 22.17 -8.36 6.22
C ASN A 5 21.86 -6.88 6.54
N ARG A 6 22.23 -5.91 5.68
CA ARG A 6 21.60 -4.56 5.68
C ARG A 6 20.28 -4.48 4.85
N ARG A 7 19.65 -5.62 4.55
CA ARG A 7 18.35 -5.69 3.84
C ARG A 7 17.16 -6.00 4.75
N ASN A 8 17.33 -5.94 6.08
CA ASN A 8 16.40 -6.58 7.00
C ASN A 8 15.25 -5.71 7.53
N GLN A 9 15.14 -4.44 7.13
CA GLN A 9 13.97 -3.62 7.51
C GLN A 9 12.96 -3.54 6.37
N PRO A 10 11.71 -4.00 6.59
CA PRO A 10 10.67 -3.89 5.58
C PRO A 10 10.41 -2.40 5.29
N THR A 11 10.38 -2.07 4.00
CA THR A 11 10.05 -0.72 3.53
C THR A 11 8.64 -0.32 3.98
N LEU A 12 8.32 0.97 4.01
CA LEU A 12 6.96 1.44 4.35
C LEU A 12 5.90 0.79 3.46
N ARG A 13 6.19 0.58 2.18
CA ARG A 13 5.33 -0.17 1.26
C ARG A 13 5.09 -1.59 1.75
N GLN A 14 6.14 -2.33 2.08
CA GLN A 14 6.01 -3.71 2.55
C GLN A 14 5.20 -3.79 3.85
N ARG A 15 5.48 -2.89 4.79
CA ARG A 15 4.73 -2.78 6.05
C ARG A 15 3.25 -2.44 5.82
N PHE A 16 2.99 -1.47 4.94
CA PHE A 16 1.64 -1.08 4.54
C PHE A 16 0.87 -2.24 3.90
N LEU A 17 1.47 -2.91 2.92
CA LEU A 17 0.85 -4.05 2.25
C LEU A 17 0.62 -5.22 3.20
N ALA A 18 1.55 -5.48 4.13
CA ALA A 18 1.39 -6.51 5.15
C ALA A 18 0.21 -6.18 6.07
N ALA A 19 0.13 -4.96 6.61
CA ALA A 19 -0.96 -4.54 7.49
C ALA A 19 -2.33 -4.62 6.79
N VAL A 20 -2.39 -4.22 5.52
CA VAL A 20 -3.61 -4.33 4.70
C VAL A 20 -4.01 -5.80 4.45
N ARG A 21 -3.04 -6.68 4.17
CA ARG A 21 -3.29 -8.12 3.95
C ARG A 21 -3.68 -8.86 5.22
N SER A 22 -3.13 -8.46 6.36
CA SER A 22 -3.49 -8.98 7.68
C SER A 22 -4.84 -8.45 8.18
N GLY A 23 -5.40 -7.42 7.55
CA GLY A 23 -6.63 -6.76 8.00
C GLY A 23 -6.43 -5.81 9.19
N GLU A 24 -5.19 -5.49 9.54
CA GLU A 24 -4.85 -4.53 10.61
C GLU A 24 -5.02 -3.08 10.16
N LEU A 25 -4.95 -2.82 8.84
CA LEU A 25 -5.08 -1.50 8.26
C LEU A 25 -6.11 -1.46 7.13
N GLY A 26 -7.10 -0.57 7.27
CA GLY A 26 -8.20 -0.41 6.33
C GLY A 26 -9.36 -1.37 6.62
N LYS A 27 -10.45 -1.19 5.88
CA LYS A 27 -11.67 -1.97 5.99
C LYS A 27 -11.92 -2.73 4.68
N PRO A 28 -12.23 -4.03 4.74
CA PRO A 28 -12.68 -4.74 3.55
C PRO A 28 -14.00 -4.13 3.05
N GLY A 29 -14.03 -3.77 1.76
CA GLY A 29 -15.21 -3.30 1.04
C GLY A 29 -15.48 -4.18 -0.18
N GLU A 30 -16.55 -3.88 -0.92
CA GLU A 30 -17.01 -4.68 -2.07
C GLU A 30 -15.96 -4.89 -3.16
N GLN A 31 -15.04 -3.93 -3.34
CA GLN A 31 -14.06 -3.93 -4.44
C GLN A 31 -12.60 -4.00 -3.95
N GLY A 32 -12.38 -4.38 -2.69
CA GLY A 32 -11.06 -4.48 -2.06
C GLY A 32 -10.99 -3.78 -0.72
N VAL A 33 -9.80 -3.55 -0.19
CA VAL A 33 -9.61 -2.88 1.11
C VAL A 33 -9.59 -1.36 0.93
N GLU A 34 -10.49 -0.66 1.62
CA GLU A 34 -10.56 0.80 1.65
C GLU A 34 -9.93 1.33 2.93
N LEU A 35 -9.18 2.43 2.82
CA LEU A 35 -8.61 3.11 3.98
C LEU A 35 -8.61 4.61 3.79
N THR A 36 -8.61 5.32 4.91
CA THR A 36 -8.47 6.77 4.94
C THR A 36 -7.03 7.20 5.23
N ILE A 37 -6.67 8.42 4.83
CA ILE A 37 -5.41 9.03 5.27
C ILE A 37 -5.34 9.04 6.79
N LYS A 38 -6.45 9.30 7.48
CA LYS A 38 -6.47 9.34 8.95
C LYS A 38 -6.05 8.00 9.56
N GLU A 39 -6.60 6.89 9.07
CA GLU A 39 -6.21 5.54 9.50
C GLU A 39 -4.74 5.25 9.19
N PHE A 40 -4.27 5.58 8.00
CA PHE A 40 -2.86 5.42 7.65
C PHE A 40 -1.93 6.20 8.58
N LYS A 41 -2.27 7.45 8.91
CA LYS A 41 -1.49 8.30 9.80
C LYS A 41 -1.49 7.79 11.24
N ALA A 42 -2.61 7.23 11.69
CA ALA A 42 -2.74 6.64 13.02
C ALA A 42 -1.96 5.33 13.13
N PHE A 43 -1.91 4.53 12.06
CA PHE A 43 -1.20 3.25 12.03
C PHE A 43 0.32 3.41 11.89
N PHE A 44 0.78 4.43 11.16
CA PHE A 44 2.21 4.70 10.95
C PHE A 44 2.64 6.04 11.58
N PRO A 45 2.49 6.24 12.91
CA PRO A 45 2.78 7.53 13.55
C PRO A 45 4.26 7.92 13.46
N GLU A 46 5.14 6.92 13.31
CA GLU A 46 6.59 7.09 13.10
C GLU A 46 6.95 7.74 11.76
N VAL A 47 6.04 7.73 10.78
CA VAL A 47 6.27 8.29 9.46
C VAL A 47 6.00 9.78 9.48
N ASN A 48 6.91 10.57 8.89
CA ASN A 48 6.74 12.02 8.79
C ASN A 48 5.37 12.40 8.20
N ARG A 49 4.62 13.27 8.90
CA ARG A 49 3.26 13.69 8.52
C ARG A 49 3.13 14.24 7.10
N ASN A 50 4.18 14.91 6.61
CA ASN A 50 4.24 15.42 5.24
C ASN A 50 4.41 14.26 4.25
N TYR A 51 5.26 13.29 4.58
CA TYR A 51 5.47 12.09 3.76
C TYR A 51 4.22 11.19 3.75
N GLN A 52 3.49 11.05 4.85
CA GLN A 52 2.25 10.26 4.91
C GLN A 52 1.18 10.73 3.90
N GLY A 53 1.04 12.05 3.74
CA GLY A 53 0.08 12.63 2.78
C GLY A 53 0.51 12.42 1.32
N SER A 54 1.81 12.54 1.05
CA SER A 54 2.38 12.33 -0.27
C SER A 54 2.47 10.85 -0.64
N PHE A 55 2.66 9.95 0.32
CA PHE A 55 2.81 8.52 0.10
C PHE A 55 1.59 7.92 -0.59
N LEU A 56 0.39 8.12 -0.05
CA LEU A 56 -0.85 7.60 -0.64
C LEU A 56 -1.17 8.28 -1.98
N SER A 57 -0.82 9.56 -2.11
CA SER A 57 -0.99 10.29 -3.37
C SER A 57 -0.05 9.77 -4.46
N ALA A 58 1.20 9.44 -4.11
CA ALA A 58 2.19 8.87 -5.02
C ALA A 58 1.91 7.38 -5.32
N ALA A 59 1.32 6.66 -4.36
CA ALA A 59 0.87 5.30 -4.56
C ALA A 59 -0.44 5.20 -5.34
N ALA A 60 -1.10 6.33 -5.60
CA ALA A 60 -2.34 6.36 -6.35
C ALA A 60 -2.09 6.10 -7.83
N LEU A 61 -2.93 5.24 -8.41
CA LEU A 61 -3.06 5.07 -9.84
C LEU A 61 -3.54 6.38 -10.47
N GLU A 62 -2.88 6.77 -11.55
CA GLU A 62 -3.33 7.88 -12.37
C GLU A 62 -4.69 7.58 -13.01
N LYS A 63 -5.47 8.64 -13.22
CA LYS A 63 -6.83 8.56 -13.74
C LYS A 63 -6.79 7.98 -15.16
N GLY A 64 -7.35 6.77 -15.34
CA GLY A 64 -7.33 6.03 -16.61
C GLY A 64 -6.35 4.86 -16.66
N ARG A 65 -5.47 4.71 -15.65
CA ARG A 65 -4.57 3.55 -15.54
C ARG A 65 -5.23 2.46 -14.70
N LEU A 66 -5.58 1.35 -15.35
CA LEU A 66 -6.19 0.18 -14.69
C LEU A 66 -5.15 -0.82 -14.16
N GLN A 67 -3.88 -0.71 -14.60
CA GLN A 67 -2.84 -1.66 -14.26
C GLN A 67 -1.99 -1.17 -13.08
N MET A 68 -1.88 -2.00 -12.05
CA MET A 68 -1.00 -1.79 -10.90
C MET A 68 0.47 -1.81 -11.34
N THR A 69 1.28 -0.93 -10.74
CA THR A 69 2.74 -0.96 -10.85
C THR A 69 3.37 -1.18 -9.47
N HIS A 70 4.70 -1.30 -9.41
CA HIS A 70 5.41 -1.41 -8.14
C HIS A 70 5.08 -0.22 -7.21
N THR A 71 5.03 0.99 -7.77
CA THR A 71 4.82 2.23 -7.03
C THR A 71 3.36 2.62 -6.93
N GLN A 72 2.50 2.26 -7.90
CA GLN A 72 1.09 2.65 -7.93
C GLN A 72 0.18 1.43 -7.73
N TYR A 73 -0.45 1.34 -6.55
CA TYR A 73 -1.25 0.20 -6.12
C TYR A 73 -2.46 0.58 -5.27
N VAL A 74 -2.76 1.87 -5.13
CA VAL A 74 -4.02 2.34 -4.56
C VAL A 74 -4.81 3.17 -5.57
N ILE A 75 -6.12 3.22 -5.42
CA ILE A 75 -7.05 4.01 -6.22
C ILE A 75 -7.61 5.10 -5.32
N ARG A 76 -7.45 6.37 -5.69
CA ARG A 76 -8.05 7.47 -4.95
C ARG A 76 -9.54 7.56 -5.29
N LEU A 77 -10.40 7.24 -4.32
CA LEU A 77 -11.85 7.30 -4.49
C LEU A 77 -12.37 8.72 -4.27
N ARG A 78 -11.92 9.39 -3.20
CA ARG A 78 -12.28 10.78 -2.85
C ARG A 78 -11.17 11.43 -2.02
N LYS A 79 -11.34 12.69 -1.63
CA LYS A 79 -10.35 13.41 -0.81
C LYS A 79 -10.11 12.67 0.50
N GLY A 80 -8.90 12.13 0.66
CA GLY A 80 -8.48 11.44 1.88
C GLY A 80 -8.93 9.98 2.01
N VAL A 81 -9.52 9.39 0.97
CA VAL A 81 -9.98 7.99 0.96
C VAL A 81 -9.40 7.27 -0.25
N TYR A 82 -8.78 6.13 0.00
CA TYR A 82 -8.08 5.32 -0.98
C TYR A 82 -8.54 3.87 -0.87
N ARG A 83 -8.52 3.17 -2.00
CA ARG A 83 -8.76 1.73 -2.08
C ARG A 83 -7.51 1.02 -2.54
N VAL A 84 -7.09 -0.02 -1.85
CA VAL A 84 -5.99 -0.88 -2.29
C VAL A 84 -6.45 -1.69 -3.50
N HIS A 85 -5.63 -1.73 -4.53
CA HIS A 85 -5.93 -2.48 -5.75
C HIS A 85 -6.01 -3.99 -5.43
N PRO A 86 -7.02 -4.73 -5.92
CA PRO A 86 -7.21 -6.15 -5.57
C PRO A 86 -6.02 -7.04 -5.98
N ASP A 87 -5.25 -6.64 -6.99
CA ASP A 87 -4.06 -7.36 -7.45
C ASP A 87 -2.96 -7.45 -6.38
N VAL A 88 -2.96 -6.57 -5.37
CA VAL A 88 -2.09 -6.66 -4.19
C VAL A 88 -2.29 -7.95 -3.41
N PHE A 89 -3.52 -8.48 -3.40
CA PHE A 89 -3.88 -9.70 -2.68
C PHE A 89 -3.69 -10.95 -3.51
N LYS A 90 -3.53 -10.80 -4.84
CA LYS A 90 -3.22 -11.96 -5.67
C LYS A 90 -1.83 -12.46 -5.29
N PRO A 91 -1.64 -13.78 -5.10
CA PRO A 91 -0.29 -14.32 -5.07
C PRO A 91 0.36 -13.88 -6.38
N SER A 92 1.56 -13.30 -6.32
CA SER A 92 2.33 -12.98 -7.51
C SER A 92 2.31 -14.23 -8.38
N GLN A 93 1.51 -14.20 -9.46
CA GLN A 93 1.48 -15.30 -10.41
C GLN A 93 2.88 -15.32 -10.97
N GLY A 94 3.68 -16.26 -10.47
CA GLY A 94 4.93 -16.61 -11.08
C GLY A 94 4.65 -16.81 -12.56
N ALA A 95 5.55 -16.26 -13.37
CA ALA A 95 5.66 -16.62 -14.76
C ALA A 95 5.42 -18.13 -14.89
N VAL A 96 4.28 -18.49 -15.46
CA VAL A 96 4.11 -19.78 -16.10
C VAL A 96 4.99 -19.70 -17.35
N GLN A 97 6.16 -20.31 -17.25
CA GLN A 97 6.94 -20.72 -18.41
C GLN A 97 6.62 -22.19 -18.66
#